data_AF-A0A348TXL9-F1
#
_entry.id   AF-A0A348TXL9-F1
#
_cell.length_a   1.000
_cell.length_b   1.000
_cell.length_c   1.000
_cell.angle_alpha   90.00
_cell.angle_beta   90.00
_cell.angle_gamma   90.00
#
_symmetry.space_group_name_H-M   'P 1'
#
loop_
_entity.id
_entity.type
_entity.pdbx_description
1 polymer ?
#
loop_
_entity_poly.entity_id
_entity_poly.type
_entity_poly.pdbx_seq_one_letter_code
_entity_poly.pdbx_strand_id
1 'polypeptide(L)' 'MTKEKKATAERLYYVLGALFIAALITCNLIANKFISVDLGFKVFTISAGVLPYPLTFLITDIL' A
#
# COMPACT_ATOMS: atom_id res chain seq x y z
N MET A 1 -22.03 17.89 -10.63
CA MET A 1 -21.62 17.42 -9.29
C MET A 1 -22.01 18.46 -8.25
N THR A 2 -22.73 18.06 -7.20
CA THR A 2 -23.02 18.91 -6.03
C THR A 2 -21.69 19.34 -5.38
N LYS A 3 -21.55 20.60 -4.95
CA LYS A 3 -20.28 21.13 -4.38
C LYS A 3 -19.72 20.25 -3.26
N GLU A 4 -20.58 19.64 -2.46
CA GLU A 4 -20.22 18.73 -1.36
C GLU A 4 -19.56 17.42 -1.83
N LYS A 5 -20.01 16.85 -2.97
CA LYS A 5 -19.40 15.65 -3.55
C LYS A 5 -17.98 15.93 -4.06
N LYS A 6 -17.73 17.17 -4.53
CA LYS A 6 -16.40 17.60 -5.00
C LYS A 6 -15.42 17.73 -3.83
N ALA A 7 -15.83 18.38 -2.75
CA ALA A 7 -14.99 18.51 -1.54
C ALA A 7 -14.66 17.15 -0.89
N THR A 8 -15.62 16.22 -0.93
CA THR A 8 -15.41 14.85 -0.42
C THR A 8 -14.42 14.07 -1.30
N ALA A 9 -14.56 14.17 -2.63
CA ALA A 9 -13.63 13.54 -3.57
C ALA A 9 -12.21 14.12 -3.45
N GLU A 10 -12.05 15.43 -3.28
CA GLU A 10 -10.74 16.05 -3.08
C GLU A 10 -10.06 15.57 -1.79
N ARG A 11 -10.81 15.44 -0.69
CA ARG A 11 -10.27 14.86 0.56
C ARG A 11 -9.84 13.41 0.38
N LEU A 12 -10.67 12.60 -0.30
CA LEU A 12 -10.34 11.20 -0.58
C LEU A 12 -9.06 11.10 -1.41
N TYR A 13 -8.94 11.93 -2.45
CA TYR A 13 -7.75 12.00 -3.31
C TYR A 13 -6.48 12.31 -2.52
N TYR A 14 -6.51 13.31 -1.63
CA TYR A 14 -5.36 13.64 -0.78
C TYR A 14 -4.99 12.52 0.20
N VAL A 15 -5.98 11.86 0.80
CA VAL A 15 -5.75 10.74 1.73
C VAL A 15 -5.14 9.54 1.00
N LEU A 16 -5.68 9.18 -0.16
CA LEU A 16 -5.16 8.09 -0.99
C LEU A 16 -3.75 8.40 -1.51
N GLY A 17 -3.49 9.63 -1.94
CA GLY A 17 -2.16 10.08 -2.35
C GLY A 17 -1.13 10.01 -1.21
N ALA A 18 -1.50 10.45 0.00
CA ALA A 18 -0.63 10.34 1.16
C ALA A 18 -0.35 8.87 1.53
N LEU A 19 -1.38 8.02 1.48
CA LEU A 19 -1.25 6.58 1.73
C LEU A 19 -0.35 5.89 0.69
N PHE A 20 -0.45 6.29 -0.58
CA PHE A 20 0.39 5.79 -1.66
C PHE A 20 1.87 6.13 -1.44
N ILE A 21 2.17 7.40 -1.13
CA ILE A 21 3.54 7.85 -0.86
C ILE A 21 4.12 7.12 0.36
N ALA A 22 3.34 6.99 1.44
CA ALA A 22 3.75 6.25 2.62
C ALA A 22 4.08 4.78 2.27
N ALA A 23 3.23 4.11 1.50
CA ALA A 23 3.45 2.73 1.06
C ALA A 23 4.73 2.58 0.21
N LEU A 24 5.03 3.53 -0.67
CA LEU A 24 6.28 3.54 -1.46
C LEU A 24 7.52 3.68 -0.57
N ILE A 25 7.50 4.62 0.38
CA ILE A 25 8.61 4.83 1.33
C ILE A 25 8.81 3.57 2.19
N THR A 26 7.72 2.99 2.70
CA THR A 26 7.75 1.74 3.45
C THR A 26 8.28 0.58 2.61
N CYS A 27 7.88 0.45 1.34
CA CYS A 27 8.40 -0.57 0.45
C CYS A 27 9.92 -0.43 0.25
N ASN A 28 10.40 0.80 0.05
CA ASN A 28 11.82 1.08 -0.10
C ASN A 28 12.64 0.77 1.16
N LEU A 29 12.13 1.09 2.35
CA LEU A 29 12.79 0.82 3.63
C LEU A 29 12.86 -0.68 3.95
N ILE A 30 11.83 -1.43 3.60
CA ILE A 30 11.68 -2.84 4.01
C ILE A 30 12.08 -3.80 2.85
N ALA A 31 12.48 -3.29 1.69
CA ALA A 31 12.90 -4.10 0.53
C ALA A 31 14.00 -5.13 0.85
N ASN A 32 14.95 -4.77 1.72
CA ASN A 32 16.05 -5.63 2.16
C ASN A 32 15.73 -6.48 3.39
N LYS A 33 14.50 -6.41 3.92
CA LYS A 33 14.08 -7.19 5.09
C LYS A 33 13.29 -8.40 4.62
N PHE A 34 13.78 -9.58 4.98
CA PHE A 34 13.14 -10.84 4.65
C PHE A 34 12.34 -11.33 5.86
N ILE A 35 11.08 -11.67 5.64
CA ILE A 35 10.18 -12.26 6.65
C ILE A 35 10.11 -13.77 6.38
N SER A 36 10.31 -14.56 7.42
CA SER A 36 10.05 -16.00 7.38
C SER A 36 8.62 -16.24 7.84
N VAL A 37 7.76 -16.66 6.92
CA VAL A 37 6.38 -17.05 7.20
C VAL A 37 6.35 -18.57 7.32
N ASP A 38 6.06 -19.08 8.50
CA ASP A 38 5.83 -20.51 8.72
C ASP A 38 4.35 -20.83 8.51
N LEU A 39 4.04 -21.58 7.45
CA LEU A 39 2.67 -22.04 7.18
C LEU A 39 2.37 -23.41 7.84
N GLY A 40 3.21 -23.88 8.76
CA GLY A 40 3.04 -25.14 9.49
C GLY A 40 3.45 -26.40 8.72
N PHE A 41 3.56 -26.31 7.39
CA PHE A 41 4.10 -27.36 6.51
C PHE A 41 5.41 -26.97 5.82
N LYS A 42 5.73 -25.66 5.76
CA LYS A 42 6.96 -25.14 5.16
C LYS A 42 7.19 -23.69 5.60
N VAL A 43 8.45 -23.33 5.85
CA VAL A 43 8.88 -21.95 6.10
C VAL A 43 9.23 -21.29 4.77
N PHE A 44 8.53 -20.20 4.45
CA PHE A 44 8.81 -19.38 3.28
C PHE A 44 9.48 -18.08 3.68
N THR A 45 10.68 -17.85 3.17
CA THR A 45 11.39 -16.58 3.34
C THR A 45 11.06 -15.69 2.16
N ILE A 46 10.24 -14.67 2.38
CA ILE A 46 9.82 -13.70 1.37
C ILE A 46 10.32 -12.31 1.73
N SER A 47 10.61 -11.47 0.73
CA SER A 47 10.87 -10.05 1.02
C SER A 47 9.59 -9.44 1.58
N ALA A 48 9.71 -8.74 2.70
CA ALA A 48 8.61 -7.99 3.28
C ALA A 48 8.07 -6.89 2.35
N GLY A 49 8.85 -6.49 1.34
CA GLY A 49 8.43 -5.61 0.25
C GLY A 49 7.34 -6.20 -0.67
N VAL A 50 6.99 -7.48 -0.53
CA VAL A 50 5.86 -8.07 -1.26
C VAL A 50 4.50 -7.57 -0.77
N LEU A 51 4.41 -7.12 0.48
CA LEU A 51 3.16 -6.69 1.13
C LEU A 51 2.68 -5.30 0.68
N PRO A 52 3.56 -4.29 0.54
CA PRO A 52 3.21 -2.99 -0.02
C PRO A 52 2.75 -3.02 -1.48
N TYR A 53 3.16 -4.02 -2.27
CA TYR A 53 2.91 -4.03 -3.72
C TYR A 53 1.41 -4.16 -4.09
N PRO A 54 0.63 -5.10 -3.53
CA PRO A 54 -0.83 -5.13 -3.67
C PRO A 54 -1.53 -3.87 -3.14
N LEU A 55 -0.99 -3.27 -2.07
CA LEU A 55 -1.54 -2.04 -1.50
C LEU A 55 -1.37 -0.86 -2.47
N THR A 56 -0.19 -0.70 -3.06
CA THR A 56 0.04 0.34 -4.07
C THR A 56 -0.85 0.15 -5.31
N PHE A 57 -1.05 -1.10 -5.76
CA PHE A 57 -1.93 -1.42 -6.89
C PHE A 57 -3.39 -1.03 -6.61
N LEU A 58 -3.92 -1.39 -5.44
CA LEU A 58 -5.29 -1.06 -5.06
C LEU A 58 -5.49 0.46 -4.95
N ILE A 59 -4.51 1.19 -4.40
CA ILE A 59 -4.60 2.65 -4.28
C ILE A 59 -4.61 3.31 -5.67
N THR A 60 -3.78 2.84 -6.60
CA THR A 60 -3.77 3.38 -7.98
C THR A 60 -5.01 3.04 -8.79
N ASP A 61 -5.73 1.96 -8.44
CA ASP A 61 -7.01 1.59 -9.08
C ASP A 61 -8.19 2.44 -8.55
N ILE A 62 -8.09 2.93 -7.32
CA ILE A 62 -9.11 3.80 -6.69
C ILE A 62 -8.93 5.28 -7.06
N LEU A 63 -7.70 5.71 -7.32
CA LEU A 63 -7.34 7.09 -7.72
C LEU A 63 -7.86 7.45 -9.12
#